data_AF-A0A4Y7L387-F1
#
_entry.id   AF-A0A4Y7L387-F1
#
_cell.length_a   1.000
_cell.length_b   1.000
_cell.length_c   1.000
_cell.angle_alpha   90.00
_cell.angle_beta   90.00
_cell.angle_gamma   90.00
#
_symmetry.space_group_name_H-M   'P 1'
#
loop_
_entity.id
_entity.type
_entity.pdbx_description
1 polymer ?
#
loop_
_entity_poly.entity_id
_entity_poly.type
_entity_poly.pdbx_seq_one_letter_code
_entity_poly.pdbx_strand_id
1 'polypeptide(L)'
;MQGILSESLGKESDNHVFTLVDGAARNGDNSANCEEAADEDGERSVASVEEQLLKEMTVYEKFIPGMLTNFGSMSLDRIHNTLKMFCVADPPYDKSLQQLQGFLSGLVSEEKLELREGMYILKR
;
A
#
# COMPACT_ATOMS: atom_id res chain seq x y z
N MET A 1 5.27 -49.01 -14.89
CA MET A 1 4.59 -48.35 -13.75
C MET A 1 4.72 -46.85 -14.01
N GLN A 2 3.70 -46.21 -14.61
CA GLN A 2 2.66 -45.39 -13.94
C GLN A 2 3.27 -44.32 -13.02
N GLY A 3 3.01 -43.02 -13.17
CA GLY A 3 1.96 -42.34 -13.93
C GLY A 3 2.22 -40.84 -14.05
N ILE A 4 1.34 -40.22 -14.82
CA ILE A 4 1.40 -38.90 -15.45
C ILE A 4 0.95 -37.83 -14.46
N LEU A 5 1.63 -36.69 -14.41
CA LEU A 5 1.09 -35.47 -13.78
C LEU A 5 0.24 -34.74 -14.82
N SER A 6 -1.08 -34.78 -14.61
CA SER A 6 -2.08 -34.08 -15.40
C SER A 6 -1.89 -32.57 -15.33
N GLU A 7 -1.93 -31.99 -16.52
CA GLU A 7 -2.30 -30.63 -16.91
C GLU A 7 -3.61 -30.11 -16.26
N SER A 8 -3.64 -28.80 -15.97
CA SER A 8 -4.88 -28.01 -16.01
C SER A 8 -4.57 -26.53 -16.25
N LEU A 9 -4.56 -26.21 -17.55
CA LEU A 9 -4.99 -25.00 -18.28
C LEU A 9 -5.36 -23.73 -17.51
N GLY A 10 -4.79 -22.60 -17.91
CA GLY A 10 -5.22 -21.28 -17.43
C GLY A 10 -4.61 -20.05 -18.10
N LYS A 11 -4.88 -19.88 -19.41
CA LYS A 11 -4.88 -18.61 -20.16
C LYS A 11 -3.54 -17.96 -20.53
N GLU A 12 -3.14 -18.35 -21.74
CA GLU A 12 -2.34 -17.61 -22.70
C GLU A 12 -2.87 -16.18 -22.92
N SER A 13 -1.98 -15.21 -22.83
CA SER A 13 -2.02 -13.95 -23.58
C SER A 13 -0.60 -13.41 -23.63
N ASP A 14 0.27 -14.16 -24.32
CA ASP A 14 1.59 -13.68 -24.70
C ASP A 14 1.71 -13.87 -26.21
N ASN A 15 1.33 -12.82 -26.95
CA ASN A 15 1.65 -12.71 -28.36
C ASN A 15 3.11 -12.31 -28.51
N HIS A 16 4.05 -13.21 -28.21
CA HIS A 16 5.40 -13.07 -28.73
C HIS A 16 5.64 -14.08 -29.85
N VAL A 17 5.44 -13.57 -31.06
CA VAL A 17 5.97 -14.16 -32.29
C VAL A 17 7.49 -14.27 -32.13
N PHE A 18 7.99 -15.48 -31.93
CA PHE A 18 9.40 -15.79 -32.08
C PHE A 18 9.65 -16.28 -33.50
N THR A 19 10.17 -15.41 -34.35
CA THR A 19 10.74 -15.81 -35.65
C THR A 19 12.19 -16.22 -35.43
N LEU A 20 12.43 -17.53 -35.36
CA LEU A 20 13.77 -18.11 -35.47
C LEU A 20 14.17 -18.11 -36.95
N VAL A 21 15.15 -17.29 -37.31
CA VAL A 21 15.95 -17.46 -38.53
C VAL A 21 17.39 -17.71 -38.09
N ASP A 22 17.80 -18.98 -38.16
CA ASP A 22 19.21 -19.33 -38.24
C ASP A 22 19.62 -19.28 -39.72
N GLY A 23 20.66 -18.50 -40.01
CA GLY A 23 21.09 -18.25 -41.37
C GLY A 23 22.36 -17.43 -41.40
N ALA A 24 23.50 -18.05 -41.11
CA ALA A 24 24.81 -17.48 -41.33
C ALA A 24 25.02 -17.18 -42.84
N ALA A 25 25.18 -15.90 -43.21
CA ALA A 25 25.93 -15.46 -44.39
C ALA A 25 26.09 -13.92 -44.48
N ARG A 26 27.30 -13.46 -44.12
CA ARG A 26 28.17 -12.44 -44.77
C ARG A 26 27.64 -11.04 -45.20
N ASN A 27 28.46 -10.07 -44.78
CA ASN A 27 28.79 -8.75 -45.38
C ASN A 27 27.69 -7.68 -45.47
N GLY A 28 27.97 -6.52 -44.86
CA GLY A 28 27.30 -5.27 -45.22
C GLY A 28 27.40 -4.17 -44.17
N ASP A 29 28.51 -3.43 -44.20
CA ASP A 29 28.65 -2.02 -43.81
C ASP A 29 27.35 -1.25 -43.44
N ASN A 30 27.22 -0.81 -42.18
CA ASN A 30 27.07 0.62 -41.88
C ASN A 30 27.06 0.95 -40.37
N SER A 31 27.80 2.02 -40.06
CA SER A 31 27.58 3.00 -38.99
C SER A 31 27.60 2.54 -37.53
N ALA A 32 28.76 2.79 -36.92
CA ALA A 32 28.90 2.95 -35.49
C ALA A 32 28.15 4.21 -35.03
N ASN A 33 27.25 4.03 -34.06
CA ASN A 33 27.05 5.01 -33.00
C ASN A 33 26.87 4.25 -31.68
N CYS A 34 27.94 4.18 -30.90
CA CYS A 34 27.90 3.79 -29.51
C CYS A 34 27.39 4.99 -28.71
N GLU A 35 26.26 4.82 -28.04
CA GLU A 35 25.97 5.54 -26.82
C GLU A 35 25.18 4.61 -25.90
N GLU A 36 25.99 3.85 -25.17
CA GLU A 36 25.76 3.48 -23.80
C GLU A 36 25.20 4.65 -22.96
N ALA A 37 23.98 4.48 -22.45
CA ALA A 37 23.61 4.87 -21.10
C ALA A 37 22.26 4.23 -20.79
N ALA A 38 22.33 3.12 -20.04
CA ALA A 38 21.21 2.65 -19.27
C ALA A 38 20.83 3.76 -18.29
N ASP A 39 19.72 4.46 -18.56
CA ASP A 39 19.07 5.28 -17.56
C ASP A 39 17.99 4.42 -16.91
N GLU A 40 18.37 3.83 -15.79
CA GLU A 40 17.48 3.15 -14.85
C GLU A 40 16.58 4.19 -14.17
N ASP A 41 15.57 4.76 -14.84
CA ASP A 41 14.49 5.49 -14.14
C ASP A 41 13.35 4.52 -13.77
N GLY A 42 13.69 3.57 -12.91
CA GLY A 42 12.77 2.61 -12.31
C GLY A 42 12.33 3.00 -10.89
N GLU A 43 12.55 4.23 -10.45
CA GLU A 43 12.46 4.58 -9.02
C GLU A 43 11.36 5.59 -8.67
N ARG A 44 10.56 6.06 -9.63
CA ARG A 44 9.55 7.11 -9.33
C ARG A 44 8.19 6.60 -8.86
N SER A 45 7.92 5.29 -8.91
CA SER A 45 6.58 4.75 -8.61
C SER A 45 6.37 4.27 -7.16
N VAL A 46 7.44 3.96 -6.41
CA VAL A 46 7.32 3.48 -5.00
C VAL A 46 7.18 4.61 -3.99
N ALA A 47 7.85 5.75 -4.22
CA ALA A 47 7.77 6.91 -3.33
C ALA A 47 6.33 7.47 -3.21
N SER A 48 5.54 7.39 -4.28
CA SER A 48 4.19 7.97 -4.31
C SER A 48 3.21 7.24 -3.39
N VAL A 49 3.26 5.91 -3.32
CA VAL A 49 2.32 5.12 -2.50
C VAL A 49 2.69 5.19 -1.02
N GLU A 50 3.98 5.14 -0.72
CA GLU A 50 4.48 5.23 0.66
C GLU A 50 4.23 6.62 1.26
N GLU A 51 4.47 7.69 0.49
CA GLU A 51 4.16 9.06 0.92
C GLU A 51 2.65 9.24 1.21
N GLN A 52 1.81 8.64 0.38
CA GLN A 52 0.35 8.70 0.55
C GLN A 52 -0.10 7.98 1.83
N LEU A 53 0.46 6.79 2.09
CA LEU A 53 0.18 6.02 3.31
C LEU A 53 0.67 6.73 4.58
N LEU A 54 1.87 7.33 4.53
CA LEU A 54 2.44 8.15 5.62
C LEU A 54 1.58 9.38 5.90
N LYS A 55 1.08 10.04 4.85
CA LYS A 55 0.16 11.18 4.97
C LYS A 55 -1.13 10.78 5.66
N GLU A 56 -1.75 9.68 5.24
CA GLU A 56 -2.97 9.16 5.86
C GLU A 56 -2.77 8.83 7.34
N MET A 57 -1.68 8.15 7.65
CA MET A 57 -1.36 7.73 9.02
C MET A 57 -1.14 8.94 9.94
N THR A 58 -0.52 10.00 9.43
CA THR A 58 -0.34 11.27 10.14
C THR A 58 -1.68 11.99 10.40
N VAL A 59 -2.63 11.93 9.45
CA VAL A 59 -3.96 12.54 9.64
C VAL A 59 -4.68 11.88 10.81
N TYR A 60 -4.71 10.55 10.87
CA TYR A 60 -5.38 9.83 11.96
C TYR A 60 -4.70 10.07 13.31
N GLU A 61 -3.37 10.12 13.32
CA GLU A 61 -2.58 10.39 14.53
C GLU A 61 -2.90 11.76 15.15
N LYS A 62 -3.25 12.76 14.33
CA LYS A 62 -3.65 14.09 14.82
C LYS A 62 -5.15 14.20 15.05
N PHE A 63 -5.96 13.55 14.23
CA PHE A 63 -7.42 13.64 14.28
C PHE A 63 -8.00 12.92 15.50
N ILE A 64 -7.55 11.71 15.81
CA ILE A 64 -8.11 10.91 16.92
C ILE A 64 -7.90 11.60 18.28
N PRO A 65 -6.69 12.06 18.65
CA PRO A 65 -6.50 12.79 19.89
C PRO A 65 -7.29 14.10 19.91
N GLY A 66 -7.36 14.83 18.79
CA GLY A 66 -8.17 16.05 18.69
C GLY A 66 -9.67 15.79 18.92
N MET A 67 -10.17 14.68 18.39
CA MET A 67 -11.54 14.24 18.58
C MET A 67 -11.82 13.82 20.03
N LEU A 68 -10.92 13.04 20.64
CA LEU A 68 -11.03 12.64 22.07
C LEU A 68 -10.87 13.84 23.02
N THR A 69 -10.13 14.88 22.61
CA THR A 69 -10.04 16.14 23.36
C THR A 69 -11.37 16.90 23.36
N ASN A 70 -12.07 16.92 22.22
CA ASN A 70 -13.34 17.66 22.07
C ASN A 70 -14.54 16.88 22.62
N PHE A 71 -14.65 15.59 22.30
CA PHE A 71 -15.81 14.76 22.66
C PHE A 71 -15.60 13.96 23.95
N GLY A 72 -14.37 13.90 24.48
CA GLY A 72 -14.03 13.08 25.64
C GLY A 72 -13.80 11.61 25.28
N SER A 73 -14.02 10.73 26.26
CA SER A 73 -13.81 9.29 26.14
C SER A 73 -14.77 8.64 25.15
N MET A 74 -14.26 7.76 24.27
CA MET A 74 -15.09 7.06 23.27
C MET A 74 -14.70 5.59 23.12
N SER A 75 -15.66 4.74 22.77
CA SER A 75 -15.41 3.35 22.39
C SER A 75 -14.77 3.26 21.00
N LEU A 76 -14.13 2.11 20.72
CA LEU A 76 -13.54 1.79 19.42
C LEU A 76 -14.53 2.02 18.27
N ASP A 77 -15.76 1.50 18.39
CA ASP A 77 -16.81 1.65 17.39
C ASP A 77 -17.19 3.10 17.14
N ARG A 78 -17.24 3.92 18.19
CA ARG A 78 -17.60 5.33 18.05
C ARG A 78 -16.50 6.10 17.34
N ILE A 79 -15.24 5.85 17.66
CA ILE A 79 -14.09 6.42 16.96
C ILE A 79 -14.13 6.01 15.48
N HIS A 80 -14.35 4.72 15.20
CA HIS A 80 -14.44 4.19 13.84
C HIS A 80 -15.55 4.84 12.99
N ASN A 81 -16.76 4.95 13.55
CA ASN A 81 -17.87 5.60 12.87
C ASN A 81 -17.62 7.10 12.66
N THR A 82 -16.96 7.76 13.61
CA THR A 82 -16.65 9.18 13.49
C THR A 82 -15.59 9.41 12.41
N LEU A 83 -14.56 8.57 12.34
CA LEU A 83 -13.60 8.58 11.22
C LEU A 83 -14.31 8.38 9.88
N LYS A 84 -15.26 7.45 9.76
CA LYS A 84 -16.06 7.27 8.54
C LYS A 84 -16.89 8.49 8.16
N MET A 85 -17.42 9.24 9.14
CA MET A 85 -18.25 10.42 8.88
C MET A 85 -17.43 11.66 8.52
N PHE A 86 -16.24 11.83 9.11
CA PHE A 86 -15.46 13.06 8.99
C PHE A 86 -14.22 12.92 8.10
N CYS A 87 -13.62 11.72 7.97
CA CYS A 87 -12.52 11.42 7.06
C CYS A 87 -13.05 10.93 5.70
N VAL A 88 -13.85 11.78 5.05
CA VAL A 88 -14.41 11.55 3.71
C VAL A 88 -13.54 12.17 2.59
N ALA A 89 -12.45 12.84 2.95
CA ALA A 89 -11.49 13.39 2.00
C ALA A 89 -10.72 12.28 1.27
N ASP A 90 -10.13 12.56 0.11
CA ASP A 90 -9.35 11.59 -0.68
C ASP A 90 -7.94 11.41 -0.09
N PRO A 91 -7.52 10.19 0.32
CA PRO A 91 -8.26 8.92 0.25
C PRO A 91 -9.27 8.77 1.40
N PRO A 92 -10.48 8.23 1.13
CA PRO A 92 -11.49 8.03 2.15
C PRO A 92 -11.05 6.97 3.15
N TYR A 93 -11.49 7.11 4.41
CA TYR A 93 -11.19 6.13 5.45
C TYR A 93 -11.76 4.74 5.09
N ASP A 94 -10.86 3.80 4.77
CA ASP A 94 -11.18 2.43 4.34
C ASP A 94 -10.82 1.35 5.38
N LYS A 95 -10.24 1.74 6.51
CA LYS A 95 -9.67 0.80 7.49
C LYS A 95 -10.75 -0.02 8.18
N SER A 96 -10.42 -1.25 8.57
CA SER A 96 -11.26 -2.12 9.39
C SER A 96 -11.22 -1.74 10.87
N LEU A 97 -12.20 -2.21 11.65
CA LEU A 97 -12.23 -2.03 13.10
C LEU A 97 -10.95 -2.57 13.77
N GLN A 98 -10.44 -3.71 13.29
CA GLN A 98 -9.23 -4.35 13.80
C GLN A 98 -7.97 -3.53 13.49
N GLN A 99 -7.87 -2.97 12.28
CA GLN A 99 -6.76 -2.08 11.92
C GLN A 99 -6.75 -0.82 12.79
N LEU A 100 -7.93 -0.23 13.03
CA LEU A 100 -8.07 0.90 13.94
C LEU A 100 -7.67 0.52 15.37
N GLN A 101 -8.11 -0.64 15.86
CA GLN A 101 -7.74 -1.12 17.19
C GLN A 101 -6.22 -1.28 17.33
N GLY A 102 -5.55 -1.84 16.33
CA GLY A 102 -4.09 -1.95 16.30
C GLY A 102 -3.42 -0.58 16.36
N PHE A 103 -3.90 0.37 15.57
CA PHE A 103 -3.41 1.74 15.56
C PHE A 103 -3.58 2.43 16.93
N LEU A 104 -4.78 2.36 17.51
CA LEU A 104 -5.06 2.92 18.84
C LEU A 104 -4.22 2.26 19.94
N SER A 105 -3.93 0.95 19.82
CA SER A 105 -3.06 0.23 20.74
C SER A 105 -1.62 0.75 20.67
N GLY A 106 -1.16 1.15 19.48
CA GLY A 106 0.09 1.88 19.29
C GLY A 106 0.10 3.21 20.05
N LEU A 107 -0.95 4.01 19.89
CA LEU A 107 -1.09 5.28 20.62
C LEU A 107 -1.16 5.11 22.15
N VAL A 108 -1.74 4.01 22.64
CA VAL A 108 -1.73 3.69 24.08
C VAL A 108 -0.33 3.31 24.54
N SER A 109 0.41 2.54 23.73
CA SER A 109 1.79 2.15 24.02
C SER A 109 2.76 3.35 23.99
N GLU A 110 2.48 4.34 23.14
CA GLU A 110 3.18 5.63 23.09
C GLU A 110 2.73 6.62 24.17
N GLU A 111 1.86 6.21 25.10
CA GLU A 111 1.34 7.05 26.18
C GLU A 111 0.56 8.29 25.70
N LYS A 112 0.10 8.32 24.46
CA LYS A 112 -0.77 9.38 23.92
C LYS A 112 -2.24 9.18 24.33
N LEU A 113 -2.65 7.91 24.45
CA LEU A 113 -3.98 7.50 24.87
C LEU A 113 -3.92 6.56 26.08
N GLU A 114 -5.04 6.40 26.76
CA GLU A 114 -5.26 5.38 27.79
C GLU A 114 -6.55 4.62 27.47
N LEU A 115 -6.55 3.30 27.68
CA LEU A 115 -7.74 2.47 27.55
C LEU A 115 -8.31 2.19 28.93
N ARG A 116 -9.49 2.75 29.22
CA ARG A 116 -10.18 2.61 30.51
C ARG A 116 -11.59 2.10 30.30
N GLU A 117 -11.91 0.96 30.89
CA GLU A 117 -13.26 0.34 30.82
C GLU A 117 -13.78 0.16 29.38
N GLY A 118 -12.89 -0.16 28.44
CA GLY A 118 -13.25 -0.31 27.01
C GLY A 118 -13.43 1.01 26.25
N MET A 119 -13.11 2.15 26.88
CA MET A 119 -13.14 3.48 26.28
C MET A 119 -11.72 4.03 26.15
N TYR A 120 -11.41 4.58 24.97
CA TYR A 120 -10.17 5.31 24.75
C TYR A 120 -10.33 6.74 25.27
N ILE A 121 -9.35 7.18 26.05
CA ILE A 121 -9.29 8.51 26.63
C ILE A 121 -7.94 9.14 26.30
N LEU A 122 -7.90 10.47 26.19
CA LEU A 122 -6.64 11.19 26.04
C LEU A 122 -5.86 11.11 27.35
N LYS A 123 -4.59 10.70 27.28
CA LYS A 123 -3.69 10.73 28.44
C LYS A 123 -3.28 12.19 28.72
N ARG A 124 -3.37 12.61 29.99
CA ARG A 124 -3.03 13.96 30.45
C ARG A 124 -1.63 14.01 31.03
#